data_AF-A0A7C3LFT1-F1
#
_entry.id   AF-A0A7C3LFT1-F1
#
_cell.length_a   1.000
_cell.length_b   1.000
_cell.length_c   1.000
_cell.angle_alpha   90.00
_cell.angle_beta   90.00
_cell.angle_gamma   90.00
#
_symmetry.space_group_name_H-M   'P 1'
#
loop_
_entity.id
_entity.type
_entity.pdbx_description
1 polymer ?
#
loop_
_entity_poly.entity_id
_entity_poly.type
_entity_poly.pdbx_seq_one_letter_code
_entity_poly.pdbx_strand_id
1 'polypeptide(L)'
;MTAAEKQPVRLPSDAQREQLMVQAAKLFFDFDRTLTEIAAELGLTRWQVSRLLQEARELGVVRIEIVPRSRRRPDLESALQKAFGLVEAVVVPGADNDPMLADNVAQAAARYLAGIHPHPALLGVSWGRTMAAVARALPPQWNPGVHVVQLNGAVSLRSGIPRTNAVAEDIAAAGPGVATLLPVPAIVGSSSTR
;
A
#
# COMPACT_ATOMS: atom_id res chain seq x y z
N MET A 1 -35.76 -8.24 52.56
CA MET A 1 -34.66 -8.98 51.89
C MET A 1 -35.15 -10.37 51.55
N THR A 2 -35.45 -10.62 50.27
CA THR A 2 -35.25 -11.94 49.63
C THR A 2 -35.36 -11.76 48.11
N ALA A 3 -34.44 -12.42 47.41
CA ALA A 3 -33.96 -12.16 46.05
C ALA A 3 -35.04 -12.09 44.96
N ALA A 4 -34.93 -11.07 44.08
CA ALA A 4 -35.56 -11.07 42.78
C ALA A 4 -34.82 -12.05 41.85
N GLU A 5 -35.54 -13.08 41.44
CA GLU A 5 -35.09 -14.16 40.58
C GLU A 5 -34.86 -13.62 39.15
N LYS A 6 -33.59 -13.61 38.70
CA LYS A 6 -33.24 -13.22 37.33
C LYS A 6 -33.65 -14.33 36.36
N GLN A 7 -34.66 -14.04 35.56
CA GLN A 7 -35.15 -14.92 34.50
C GLN A 7 -34.09 -15.08 33.39
N PRO A 8 -33.85 -16.32 32.87
CA PRO A 8 -32.84 -16.54 31.84
C PRO A 8 -33.29 -15.93 30.52
N VAL A 9 -32.42 -15.14 29.89
CA VAL A 9 -32.64 -14.55 28.56
C VAL A 9 -32.79 -15.68 27.54
N ARG A 10 -34.03 -15.95 27.11
CA ARG A 10 -34.30 -16.84 25.97
C ARG A 10 -33.74 -16.17 24.72
N LEU A 11 -32.84 -16.87 24.02
CA LEU A 11 -32.38 -16.42 22.71
C LEU A 11 -33.61 -16.41 21.77
N PRO A 12 -33.79 -15.34 20.96
CA PRO A 12 -34.98 -15.18 20.13
C PRO A 12 -35.01 -16.18 18.95
N SER A 13 -36.16 -16.37 18.31
CA SER A 13 -36.27 -17.15 17.07
C SER A 13 -35.32 -16.62 15.98
N ASP A 14 -34.96 -17.43 14.99
CA ASP A 14 -34.02 -17.03 13.92
C ASP A 14 -34.40 -15.67 13.28
N ALA A 15 -35.70 -15.43 13.08
CA ALA A 15 -36.23 -14.16 12.58
C ALA A 15 -36.02 -12.97 13.54
N GLN A 16 -36.22 -13.18 14.85
CA GLN A 16 -35.98 -12.14 15.86
C GLN A 16 -34.47 -11.86 16.04
N ARG A 17 -33.63 -12.88 15.81
CA ARG A 17 -32.18 -12.75 15.87
C ARG A 17 -31.63 -11.97 14.68
N GLU A 18 -32.20 -12.19 13.49
CA GLU A 18 -31.93 -11.37 12.31
C GLU A 18 -32.35 -9.92 12.51
N GLN A 19 -33.53 -9.67 13.11
CA GLN A 19 -33.95 -8.31 13.47
C GLN A 19 -32.97 -7.63 14.43
N LEU A 20 -32.46 -8.35 15.44
CA LEU A 20 -31.43 -7.83 16.35
C LEU A 20 -30.11 -7.53 15.63
N MET A 21 -29.70 -8.37 14.67
CA MET A 21 -28.52 -8.13 13.84
C MET A 21 -28.66 -6.84 13.03
N VAL A 22 -29.83 -6.63 12.40
CA VAL A 22 -30.12 -5.41 11.64
C VAL A 22 -30.15 -4.17 12.54
N GLN A 23 -30.80 -4.24 13.71
CA GLN A 23 -30.82 -3.11 14.65
C GLN A 23 -29.43 -2.77 15.18
N ALA A 24 -28.66 -3.76 15.63
CA ALA A 24 -27.30 -3.54 16.10
C ALA A 24 -26.41 -2.95 15.00
N ALA A 25 -26.53 -3.44 13.77
CA ALA A 25 -25.81 -2.92 12.62
C ALA A 25 -26.16 -1.45 12.31
N LYS A 26 -27.45 -1.10 12.30
CA LYS A 26 -27.88 0.29 12.10
C LYS A 26 -27.35 1.23 13.18
N LEU A 27 -27.47 0.85 14.45
CA LEU A 27 -26.95 1.66 15.55
C LEU A 27 -25.43 1.89 15.43
N PHE A 28 -24.69 0.87 15.00
CA PHE A 28 -23.24 0.97 14.86
C PHE A 28 -22.79 1.73 13.60
N PHE A 29 -23.37 1.43 12.43
CA PHE A 29 -22.89 1.96 11.14
C PHE A 29 -23.63 3.21 10.66
N ASP A 30 -24.91 3.38 10.99
CA ASP A 30 -25.69 4.56 10.57
C ASP A 30 -25.66 5.67 11.62
N PHE A 31 -25.55 5.30 12.90
CA PHE A 31 -25.65 6.23 14.04
C PHE A 31 -24.35 6.37 14.85
N ASP A 32 -23.25 5.74 14.42
CA ASP A 32 -21.92 5.80 15.06
C ASP A 32 -21.91 5.48 16.57
N ARG A 33 -22.86 4.66 17.05
CA ARG A 33 -22.95 4.28 18.46
C ARG A 33 -21.83 3.31 18.82
N THR A 34 -21.26 3.47 20.01
CA THR A 34 -20.30 2.53 20.56
C THR A 34 -20.97 1.21 20.95
N LEU A 35 -20.20 0.11 20.95
CA LEU A 35 -20.71 -1.20 21.37
C LEU A 35 -21.32 -1.20 22.78
N THR A 36 -20.85 -0.31 23.67
CA THR A 36 -21.35 -0.17 25.05
C THR A 36 -22.71 0.54 25.07
N GLU A 37 -22.92 1.57 24.25
CA GLU A 37 -24.21 2.26 24.14
C GLU A 37 -25.26 1.35 23.52
N ILE A 38 -24.89 0.62 22.46
CA ILE A 38 -25.77 -0.35 21.81
C ILE A 38 -26.16 -1.47 22.78
N ALA A 39 -25.20 -1.94 23.58
CA ALA A 39 -25.44 -2.95 24.60
C ALA A 39 -26.47 -2.47 25.63
N ALA A 40 -26.35 -1.23 26.11
CA ALA A 40 -27.31 -0.63 27.04
C ALA A 40 -28.71 -0.47 26.41
N GLU A 41 -28.79 -0.06 25.14
CA GLU A 41 -30.06 0.17 24.43
C GLU A 41 -30.80 -1.14 24.11
N LEU A 42 -30.08 -2.17 23.67
CA LEU A 42 -30.65 -3.46 23.29
C LEU A 42 -30.78 -4.45 24.46
N GLY A 43 -30.38 -4.07 25.68
CA GLY A 43 -30.40 -4.96 26.85
C GLY A 43 -29.40 -6.12 26.74
N LEU A 44 -28.30 -5.91 26.03
CA LEU A 44 -27.26 -6.91 25.76
C LEU A 44 -25.95 -6.54 26.46
N THR A 45 -24.98 -7.45 26.43
CA THR A 45 -23.60 -7.15 26.82
C THR A 45 -22.78 -6.68 25.62
N ARG A 46 -21.71 -5.91 25.86
CA ARG A 46 -20.75 -5.49 24.81
C ARG A 46 -20.24 -6.67 23.97
N TRP A 47 -19.99 -7.82 24.61
CA TRP A 47 -19.55 -9.04 23.93
C TRP A 47 -20.64 -9.61 23.00
N GLN A 48 -21.90 -9.66 23.46
CA GLN A 48 -23.02 -10.11 22.63
C GLN A 48 -23.24 -9.20 21.42
N VAL A 49 -23.14 -7.88 21.59
CA VAL A 49 -23.24 -6.92 20.47
C VAL A 49 -22.10 -7.13 19.47
N SER A 50 -20.85 -7.28 19.95
CA SER A 50 -19.71 -7.57 19.08
C SER A 50 -19.91 -8.86 18.27
N ARG A 51 -20.43 -9.91 18.91
CA ARG A 51 -20.71 -11.20 18.26
C ARG A 51 -21.86 -11.08 17.26
N LEU A 52 -22.92 -10.35 17.59
CA LEU A 52 -24.04 -10.07 16.67
C LEU A 52 -23.60 -9.32 15.42
N LEU A 53 -22.74 -8.30 15.57
CA LEU A 53 -22.20 -7.56 14.43
C LEU A 53 -21.27 -8.42 13.56
N GLN A 54 -20.49 -9.31 14.18
CA GLN A 54 -19.65 -10.26 13.45
C GLN A 54 -20.51 -11.22 12.63
N GLU A 55 -21.54 -11.79 13.25
CA GLU A 55 -22.45 -12.72 12.60
C GLU A 55 -23.30 -12.05 11.51
N ALA A 56 -23.69 -10.79 11.69
CA ALA A 56 -24.33 -9.98 10.67
C ALA A 56 -23.44 -9.81 9.42
N ARG A 57 -22.10 -9.77 9.59
CA ARG A 57 -21.15 -9.78 8.46
C ARG A 57 -21.04 -11.16 7.82
N GLU A 58 -20.97 -12.22 8.63
CA GLU A 58 -20.84 -13.61 8.17
C GLU A 58 -22.07 -14.07 7.36
N LEU A 59 -23.27 -13.68 7.79
CA LEU A 59 -24.54 -13.99 7.12
C LEU A 59 -24.88 -13.02 5.98
N GLY A 60 -24.05 -12.00 5.73
CA GLY A 60 -24.26 -11.03 4.65
C GLY A 60 -25.33 -9.97 4.91
N VAL A 61 -25.87 -9.88 6.13
CA VAL A 61 -26.78 -8.80 6.56
C VAL A 61 -26.06 -7.44 6.50
N VAL A 62 -24.75 -7.43 6.76
CA VAL A 62 -23.88 -6.25 6.62
C VAL A 62 -22.85 -6.49 5.53
N ARG A 63 -22.90 -5.65 4.49
CA ARG A 63 -21.85 -5.57 3.47
C ARG A 63 -21.12 -4.25 3.59
N ILE A 64 -19.82 -4.31 3.86
CA ILE A 64 -18.96 -3.14 3.93
C ILE A 64 -18.26 -2.99 2.60
N GLU A 65 -18.50 -1.88 1.92
CA GLU A 65 -17.77 -1.50 0.72
C GLU A 65 -16.74 -0.42 1.08
N ILE A 66 -15.47 -0.69 0.79
CA ILE A 66 -14.40 0.29 0.95
C ILE A 66 -14.17 0.90 -0.43
N VAL A 67 -14.64 2.12 -0.64
CA VAL A 67 -14.40 2.88 -1.87
C VAL A 67 -13.12 3.72 -1.70
N PRO A 68 -11.98 3.33 -2.29
CA PRO A 68 -10.75 4.08 -2.12
C PRO A 68 -10.85 5.40 -2.91
N ARG A 69 -10.53 6.54 -2.28
CA ARG A 69 -10.39 7.84 -2.97
C ARG A 69 -9.15 7.91 -3.87
N SER A 70 -8.23 6.96 -3.70
CA SER A 70 -7.02 6.80 -4.51
C SER A 70 -7.30 5.78 -5.62
N ARG A 71 -6.80 6.02 -6.82
CA ARG A 71 -6.79 5.04 -7.93
C ARG A 71 -5.99 3.76 -7.62
N ARG A 72 -5.57 3.53 -6.37
CA ARG A 72 -4.88 2.29 -5.96
C ARG A 72 -5.86 1.11 -5.93
N ARG A 73 -5.34 -0.07 -6.26
CA ARG A 73 -6.06 -1.35 -6.26
C ARG A 73 -5.49 -2.25 -5.16
N PRO A 74 -5.83 -1.97 -3.87
CA PRO A 74 -5.24 -2.69 -2.74
C PRO A 74 -5.56 -4.18 -2.75
N ASP A 75 -6.68 -4.55 -3.37
CA ASP A 75 -7.06 -5.93 -3.68
C ASP A 75 -5.98 -6.63 -4.53
N LEU A 76 -5.56 -6.01 -5.63
CA LEU A 76 -4.53 -6.54 -6.52
C LEU A 76 -3.14 -6.47 -5.90
N GLU A 77 -2.82 -5.40 -5.18
CA GLU A 77 -1.56 -5.25 -4.45
C GLU A 77 -1.37 -6.39 -3.44
N SER A 78 -2.39 -6.67 -2.62
CA SER A 78 -2.36 -7.79 -1.65
C SER A 78 -2.28 -9.15 -2.34
N ALA A 79 -2.97 -9.33 -3.47
CA ALA A 79 -2.89 -10.56 -4.25
C ALA A 79 -1.47 -10.80 -4.81
N LEU A 80 -0.82 -9.77 -5.36
CA LEU A 80 0.55 -9.84 -5.85
C LEU A 80 1.55 -10.14 -4.72
N GLN A 81 1.40 -9.48 -3.58
CA GLN A 81 2.25 -9.72 -2.41
C GLN A 81 2.15 -11.17 -1.94
N LYS A 82 0.94 -11.73 -1.84
CA LYS A 82 0.73 -13.12 -1.43
C LYS A 82 1.23 -14.12 -2.46
N ALA A 83 1.01 -13.86 -3.76
CA ALA A 83 1.38 -14.77 -4.83
C ALA A 83 2.91 -14.87 -5.02
N PHE A 84 3.63 -13.76 -4.85
CA PHE A 84 5.07 -13.68 -5.14
C PHE A 84 5.95 -13.44 -3.89
N GLY A 85 5.37 -13.37 -2.70
CA GLY A 85 6.10 -13.11 -1.46
C GLY A 85 6.73 -11.71 -1.40
N LEU A 86 6.10 -10.71 -2.05
CA LEU A 86 6.63 -9.35 -2.08
C LEU A 86 6.41 -8.66 -0.74
N VAL A 87 7.41 -7.91 -0.29
CA VAL A 87 7.27 -7.02 0.87
C VAL A 87 6.22 -5.94 0.59
N GLU A 88 6.25 -5.39 -0.62
CA GLU A 88 5.30 -4.36 -1.04
C GLU A 88 5.01 -4.49 -2.54
N ALA A 89 3.82 -4.04 -2.94
CA ALA A 89 3.42 -3.95 -4.33
C ALA A 89 2.56 -2.70 -4.52
N VAL A 90 2.81 -1.94 -5.57
CA VAL A 90 2.01 -0.77 -5.93
C VAL A 90 1.43 -0.97 -7.31
N VAL A 91 0.12 -0.94 -7.43
CA VAL A 91 -0.59 -1.15 -8.70
C VAL A 91 -1.13 0.17 -9.21
N VAL A 92 -0.64 0.57 -10.39
CA VAL A 92 -1.09 1.77 -11.09
C VAL A 92 -2.10 1.37 -12.16
N PRO A 93 -3.33 1.91 -12.16
CA PRO A 93 -4.27 1.63 -13.23
C PRO A 93 -3.76 2.19 -14.55
N GLY A 94 -3.87 1.38 -15.60
CA GLY A 94 -3.56 1.76 -16.96
C GLY A 94 -4.56 1.14 -17.91
N ALA A 95 -4.71 1.75 -19.09
CA ALA A 95 -5.34 1.13 -20.24
C ALA A 95 -4.26 0.76 -21.27
N ASP A 96 -4.54 -0.23 -22.12
CA ASP A 96 -3.65 -0.58 -23.21
C ASP A 96 -3.44 0.64 -24.13
N ASN A 97 -2.18 0.88 -24.52
CA ASN A 97 -1.73 2.05 -25.31
C ASN A 97 -1.86 3.43 -24.64
N ASP A 98 -2.03 3.51 -23.32
CA ASP A 98 -1.96 4.81 -22.61
C ASP A 98 -0.51 5.36 -22.65
N PRO A 99 -0.23 6.46 -23.37
CA PRO A 99 1.11 7.03 -23.46
C PRO A 99 1.62 7.55 -22.10
N MET A 100 0.71 7.83 -21.15
CA MET A 100 1.06 8.30 -19.80
C MET A 100 1.32 7.17 -18.81
N LEU A 101 1.10 5.91 -19.18
CA LEU A 101 1.22 4.79 -18.25
C LEU A 101 2.63 4.70 -17.62
N ALA A 102 3.67 4.88 -18.43
CA ALA A 102 5.05 4.85 -17.96
C ALA A 102 5.34 5.98 -16.94
N ASP A 103 4.80 7.18 -17.18
CA ASP A 103 4.96 8.33 -16.27
C ASP A 103 4.16 8.13 -14.98
N ASN A 104 2.95 7.55 -15.06
CA ASN A 104 2.14 7.24 -13.89
C ASN A 104 2.83 6.19 -13.00
N VAL A 105 3.44 5.15 -13.60
CA VAL A 105 4.27 4.17 -12.89
C VAL A 105 5.47 4.85 -12.24
N ALA A 106 6.16 5.73 -12.96
CA ALA A 106 7.30 6.46 -12.43
C ALA A 106 6.94 7.35 -11.23
N GLN A 107 5.82 8.08 -11.31
CA GLN A 107 5.31 8.89 -10.20
C GLN A 107 4.94 8.06 -8.98
N ALA A 108 4.29 6.91 -9.18
CA ALA A 108 3.94 6.01 -8.09
C ALA A 108 5.19 5.45 -7.40
N ALA A 109 6.19 5.02 -8.18
CA ALA A 109 7.46 4.55 -7.65
C ALA A 109 8.24 5.65 -6.91
N ALA A 110 8.27 6.88 -7.45
CA ALA A 110 8.90 8.02 -6.80
C ALA A 110 8.25 8.38 -5.45
N ARG A 111 6.91 8.41 -5.39
CA ARG A 111 6.17 8.63 -4.15
C ARG A 111 6.40 7.51 -3.14
N TYR A 112 6.43 6.26 -3.61
CA TYR A 112 6.73 5.12 -2.76
C TYR A 112 8.13 5.25 -2.15
N LEU A 113 9.15 5.47 -2.97
CA LEU A 113 10.53 5.63 -2.54
C LEU A 113 10.70 6.79 -1.53
N ALA A 114 10.06 7.93 -1.79
CA ALA A 114 10.09 9.08 -0.89
C ALA A 114 9.36 8.84 0.43
N GLY A 115 8.40 7.92 0.47
CA GLY A 115 7.64 7.56 1.67
C GLY A 115 8.25 6.43 2.51
N ILE A 116 9.37 5.83 2.09
CA ILE A 116 10.03 4.78 2.87
C ILE A 116 10.64 5.38 4.14
N HIS A 117 10.23 4.85 5.29
CA HIS A 117 10.79 5.19 6.60
C HIS A 117 11.29 3.95 7.36
N PRO A 118 12.45 4.02 8.04
CA PRO A 118 13.40 5.14 8.01
C PRO A 118 13.99 5.35 6.60
N HIS A 119 14.37 6.59 6.28
CA HIS A 119 14.94 6.87 4.97
C HIS A 119 16.24 6.07 4.77
N PRO A 120 16.43 5.44 3.59
CA PRO A 120 17.63 4.67 3.34
C PRO A 120 18.84 5.61 3.21
N ALA A 121 19.90 5.34 3.98
CA ALA A 121 21.17 6.05 3.85
C ALA A 121 21.91 5.69 2.56
N LEU A 122 21.77 4.44 2.10
CA LEU A 122 22.41 3.90 0.90
C LEU A 122 21.35 3.34 -0.06
N LEU A 123 21.35 3.80 -1.31
CA LEU A 123 20.42 3.38 -2.34
C LEU A 123 21.16 2.85 -3.57
N GLY A 124 21.02 1.56 -3.85
CA GLY A 124 21.51 0.96 -5.09
C GLY A 124 20.55 1.21 -6.26
N VAL A 125 21.04 1.74 -7.38
CA VAL A 125 20.22 2.06 -8.55
C VAL A 125 20.82 1.49 -9.84
N SER A 126 19.94 0.93 -10.68
CA SER A 126 20.24 0.58 -12.07
C SER A 126 19.97 1.76 -13.01
N TRP A 127 20.17 1.59 -14.32
CA TRP A 127 19.82 2.57 -15.34
C TRP A 127 18.46 2.24 -16.02
N GLY A 128 18.13 2.93 -17.11
CA GLY A 128 17.03 2.61 -17.99
C GLY A 128 15.91 3.65 -18.01
N ARG A 129 15.00 3.52 -18.98
CA ARG A 129 13.92 4.50 -19.23
C ARG A 129 13.02 4.70 -18.01
N THR A 130 12.62 3.60 -17.37
CA THR A 130 11.79 3.63 -16.16
C THR A 130 12.49 4.34 -15.03
N MET A 131 13.75 3.97 -14.74
CA MET A 131 14.50 4.59 -13.64
C MET A 131 14.78 6.08 -13.89
N ALA A 132 15.06 6.47 -15.14
CA ALA A 132 15.19 7.87 -15.51
C ALA A 132 13.88 8.66 -15.31
N ALA A 133 12.73 8.05 -15.60
CA ALA A 133 11.43 8.67 -15.31
C ALA A 133 11.17 8.79 -13.81
N VAL A 134 11.52 7.77 -13.02
CA VAL A 134 11.43 7.80 -11.54
C VAL A 134 12.31 8.91 -10.98
N ALA A 135 13.55 9.03 -11.45
CA ALA A 135 14.48 10.09 -11.02
C ALA A 135 13.89 11.49 -11.22
N ARG A 136 13.25 11.75 -12.38
CA ARG A 136 12.57 13.02 -12.66
C ARG A 136 11.31 13.27 -11.83
N ALA A 137 10.64 12.20 -11.39
CA ALA A 137 9.40 12.29 -10.62
C ALA A 137 9.62 12.39 -9.10
N LEU A 138 10.86 12.24 -8.63
CA LEU A 138 11.18 12.40 -7.21
C LEU A 138 10.95 13.84 -6.75
N PRO A 139 10.30 14.04 -5.60
CA PRO A 139 10.14 15.37 -5.06
C PRO A 139 11.51 15.95 -4.64
N PRO A 140 11.70 17.27 -4.72
CA PRO A 140 12.86 17.91 -4.14
C PRO A 140 12.97 17.60 -2.65
N GLN A 141 14.19 17.40 -2.15
CA GLN A 141 14.48 17.05 -0.76
C GLN A 141 13.81 15.74 -0.29
N TRP A 142 13.57 14.78 -1.18
CA TRP A 142 12.90 13.52 -0.81
C TRP A 142 13.64 12.69 0.25
N ASN A 143 14.98 12.77 0.31
CA ASN A 143 15.82 12.09 1.29
C ASN A 143 17.20 12.78 1.42
N PRO A 144 17.29 13.86 2.22
CA PRO A 144 18.52 14.63 2.39
C PRO A 144 19.71 13.78 2.86
N GLY A 145 20.83 13.86 2.13
CA GLY A 145 22.05 13.12 2.48
C GLY A 145 22.09 11.68 2.01
N VAL A 146 21.18 11.27 1.12
CA VAL A 146 21.21 9.92 0.52
C VAL A 146 22.52 9.68 -0.24
N HIS A 147 23.10 8.49 -0.07
CA HIS A 147 24.19 8.00 -0.90
C HIS A 147 23.63 7.04 -1.95
N VAL A 148 23.66 7.44 -3.22
CA VAL A 148 23.19 6.63 -4.35
C VAL A 148 24.37 5.92 -5.00
N VAL A 149 24.29 4.61 -5.20
CA VAL A 149 25.35 3.81 -5.82
C VAL A 149 24.82 3.16 -7.09
N GLN A 150 25.55 3.30 -8.19
CA GLN A 150 25.22 2.63 -9.43
C GLN A 150 25.58 1.14 -9.35
N LEU A 151 24.59 0.27 -9.58
CA LEU A 151 24.74 -1.18 -9.43
C LEU A 151 25.32 -1.89 -10.65
N ASN A 152 25.22 -1.28 -11.83
CA ASN A 152 25.64 -1.86 -13.10
C ASN A 152 26.74 -1.01 -13.74
N GLY A 153 27.60 -1.62 -14.55
CA GLY A 153 28.57 -0.86 -15.35
C GLY A 153 27.89 0.07 -16.36
N ALA A 154 28.68 0.97 -16.96
CA ALA A 154 28.21 1.88 -18.00
C ALA A 154 27.88 1.10 -19.29
N VAL A 155 26.68 1.34 -19.84
CA VAL A 155 26.28 0.85 -21.17
C VAL A 155 26.61 1.95 -22.18
N SER A 156 27.86 1.93 -22.64
CA SER A 156 28.42 2.68 -23.79
C SER A 156 28.61 4.21 -23.66
N LEU A 157 29.87 4.64 -23.84
CA LEU A 157 30.34 6.03 -24.00
C LEU A 157 30.08 6.60 -25.43
N ARG A 158 29.41 5.86 -26.32
CA ARG A 158 29.34 6.14 -27.78
C ARG A 158 27.94 6.00 -28.39
N SER A 159 26.88 6.40 -27.68
CA SER A 159 25.55 6.40 -28.29
C SER A 159 24.84 7.71 -27.95
N GLY A 160 24.20 8.32 -28.96
CA GLY A 160 23.35 9.51 -28.82
C GLY A 160 22.05 9.26 -28.03
N ILE A 161 22.08 8.32 -27.08
CA ILE A 161 21.03 8.04 -26.13
C ILE A 161 21.24 9.00 -24.95
N PRO A 162 20.23 9.81 -24.56
CA PRO A 162 20.34 10.72 -23.44
C PRO A 162 20.78 10.00 -22.16
N ARG A 163 21.84 10.56 -21.55
CA ARG A 163 22.55 10.16 -20.32
C ARG A 163 21.91 9.00 -19.51
N THR A 164 22.18 7.76 -19.88
CA THR A 164 21.80 6.56 -19.10
C THR A 164 22.51 6.47 -17.76
N ASN A 165 23.71 7.05 -17.64
CA ASN A 165 24.48 7.12 -16.39
C ASN A 165 23.99 8.24 -15.44
N ALA A 166 23.11 9.14 -15.90
CA ALA A 166 22.65 10.25 -15.07
C ALA A 166 21.62 9.83 -14.01
N VAL A 167 21.02 8.64 -14.10
CA VAL A 167 19.95 8.23 -13.16
C VAL A 167 20.41 8.29 -11.70
N ALA A 168 21.59 7.77 -11.39
CA ALA A 168 22.12 7.80 -10.02
C ALA A 168 22.40 9.24 -9.56
N GLU A 169 22.93 10.08 -10.45
CA GLU A 169 23.20 11.50 -10.19
C GLU A 169 21.90 12.28 -9.97
N ASP A 170 20.90 12.07 -10.83
CA ASP A 170 19.61 12.77 -10.80
C ASP A 170 18.83 12.44 -9.52
N ILE A 171 18.83 11.16 -9.10
CA ILE A 171 18.21 10.74 -7.83
C ILE A 171 18.92 11.37 -6.63
N ALA A 172 20.26 11.37 -6.63
CA ALA A 172 21.05 11.99 -5.58
C ALA A 172 20.81 13.51 -5.51
N ALA A 173 20.75 14.19 -6.66
CA ALA A 173 20.49 15.62 -6.75
C ALA A 173 19.10 16.00 -6.22
N ALA A 174 18.08 15.18 -6.46
CA ALA A 174 16.76 15.38 -5.89
C ALA A 174 16.75 15.23 -4.35
N GLY A 175 17.62 14.38 -3.79
CA GLY A 175 17.75 14.04 -2.38
C GLY A 175 18.89 14.78 -1.64
N PRO A 176 19.20 16.03 -1.99
CA PRO A 176 20.52 16.66 -1.83
C PRO A 176 21.62 15.73 -1.27
N GLY A 177 21.97 14.71 -2.05
CA GLY A 177 22.83 13.60 -1.69
C GLY A 177 24.04 13.47 -2.62
N VAL A 178 24.70 12.32 -2.55
CA VAL A 178 25.90 12.02 -3.36
C VAL A 178 25.69 10.75 -4.19
N ALA A 179 26.27 10.72 -5.39
CA ALA A 179 26.25 9.55 -6.26
C ALA A 179 27.65 8.95 -6.42
N THR A 180 27.76 7.62 -6.30
CA THR A 180 28.96 6.86 -6.68
C THR A 180 28.65 6.06 -7.93
N LEU A 181 29.32 6.42 -9.02
CA LEU A 181 29.20 5.73 -10.29
C LEU A 181 30.17 4.55 -10.34
N LEU A 182 29.83 3.55 -11.15
CA LEU A 182 30.66 2.38 -11.39
C LEU A 182 31.38 2.54 -12.74
N PRO A 183 32.66 2.98 -12.76
CA PRO A 183 33.36 3.39 -13.97
C PRO A 183 33.93 2.21 -14.77
N VAL A 184 33.17 1.12 -14.89
CA VAL A 184 33.51 -0.06 -15.70
C VAL A 184 32.40 -0.29 -16.72
N PRO A 185 32.69 -0.90 -17.88
CA PRO A 185 31.65 -1.28 -18.83
C PRO A 185 30.68 -2.31 -18.23
N ALA A 186 29.40 -2.19 -18.52
CA ALA A 186 28.41 -3.21 -18.12
C ALA A 186 28.59 -4.54 -18.87
N ILE A 187 29.13 -4.49 -20.09
CA ILE A 187 29.31 -5.66 -20.96
C ILE A 187 30.76 -5.66 -21.43
N VAL A 188 31.43 -6.79 -21.19
CA VAL A 188 32.79 -7.05 -21.65
C VAL A 188 32.78 -8.19 -22.67
N GLY A 189 33.68 -8.13 -23.65
CA GLY A 189 33.72 -9.08 -24.77
C GLY A 189 34.27 -10.46 -24.41
N SER A 190 34.93 -10.62 -23.26
CA SER A 190 35.51 -11.90 -22.82
C SER A 190 35.43 -12.08 -21.30
N SER A 191 35.43 -13.33 -20.82
CA SER A 191 35.44 -13.63 -19.38
C SER A 191 36.73 -13.21 -18.68
N SER A 192 37.87 -13.23 -19.38
CA SER A 192 39.17 -12.74 -18.87
C SER A 192 39.22 -11.22 -18.63
N THR A 193 38.25 -10.48 -19.17
CA THR A 193 38.10 -9.02 -19.00
C THR A 193 36.96 -8.63 -18.06
N ARG A 194 36.35 -9.62 -17.37
CA ARG A 194 35.26 -9.42 -16.42
C ARG A 194 35.77 -9.04 -15.03
#